data_AF-A0A3M2M836-F1
#
_entry.id   AF-A0A3M2M836-F1
#
_cell.length_a   1.000
_cell.length_b   1.000
_cell.length_c   1.000
_cell.angle_alpha   90.00
_cell.angle_beta   90.00
_cell.angle_gamma   90.00
#
_symmetry.space_group_name_H-M   'P 1'
#
loop_
_entity.id
_entity.type
_entity.pdbx_description
1 polymer ?
#
loop_
_entity_poly.entity_id
_entity_poly.type
_entity_poly.pdbx_seq_one_letter_code
_entity_poly.pdbx_strand_id
1 'polypeptide(L)'
;MDPPINPSQYAVGVQPRQPQQAPQPQPQPSPQPRQARQPQYGYETQQPQPHHTQQRQPYAEQYADQYADHRAAREDAPAYEEEPRKGRRRLVITLVAVLVLVGGVVAGQLIRPVPEASLALTLSSASHTFAGQRPALPWPKAGQATVYVDGLGAMGSSGAPTPTPTASVAKVMTAYVILRDRPLRSGESGPTFTVTPQGVAEMPGRRKRGESLLGIHANQQFTQRKALEALLVISANDVAHELARWDTGSDQAFVQRMNDAARSLGMTNTTYTDPSGYDSATVSTAADQVKLLRAAMKLPAFAESVALRSYVPAEGGPARNAGNVLLGQSGVVGGKTGYTDKAGGNFVFAARRQVGGVDTLILGAVMNQPSPSAMGAIHAAQPLVAAAGNALVSATVAPSGSRVAKVDDGLGGGAGLRAAKAVTVVGWPGLTVPFGVAGDPPGSAPQGAKVGTLTAGPARVPLALDAPLGKPSLLHRLLRLA
;
A
#
# COMPACT_ATOMS: atom_id res chain seq x y z
N MET A 1 -19.41 30.25 58.48
CA MET A 1 -19.45 31.59 57.87
C MET A 1 -18.03 32.10 57.91
N ASP A 2 -17.31 31.91 56.81
CA ASP A 2 -15.95 32.42 56.59
C ASP A 2 -16.03 33.50 55.50
N PRO A 3 -15.20 34.57 55.57
CA PRO A 3 -15.33 35.71 54.66
C PRO A 3 -14.76 35.39 53.26
N PRO A 4 -15.25 36.07 52.20
CA PRO A 4 -14.81 35.83 50.84
C PRO A 4 -13.41 36.43 50.58
N ILE A 5 -12.54 35.64 49.94
CA ILE A 5 -11.19 36.02 49.50
C ILE A 5 -11.30 36.87 48.21
N ASN A 6 -10.68 38.04 48.25
CA ASN A 6 -10.56 39.03 47.17
C ASN A 6 -9.46 38.62 46.17
N PRO A 7 -9.76 38.36 44.88
CA PRO A 7 -8.75 38.02 43.88
C PRO A 7 -8.30 39.27 43.12
N SER A 8 -7.47 40.12 43.74
CA SER A 8 -6.91 41.30 43.06
C SER A 8 -5.55 41.72 43.60
N GLN A 9 -4.64 40.78 43.88
CA GLN A 9 -3.24 41.13 44.19
C GLN A 9 -2.26 40.00 43.83
N TYR A 10 -2.04 39.71 42.55
CA TYR A 10 -0.77 39.15 42.04
C TYR A 10 -0.67 39.43 40.53
N ALA A 11 -0.50 40.71 40.16
CA ALA A 11 -0.13 41.09 38.81
C ALA A 11 1.39 41.36 38.79
N VAL A 12 2.17 40.33 38.47
CA VAL A 12 3.59 40.50 38.10
C VAL A 12 3.63 40.68 36.59
N GLY A 13 4.02 41.87 36.16
CA GLY A 13 4.11 42.25 34.75
C GLY A 13 5.14 41.41 34.00
N VAL A 14 4.67 40.69 32.97
CA VAL A 14 5.53 40.08 31.95
C VAL A 14 5.46 40.98 30.72
N GLN A 15 6.54 41.70 30.45
CA GLN A 15 6.73 42.44 29.20
C GLN A 15 6.71 41.46 28.02
N PRO A 16 6.01 41.78 26.91
CA PRO A 16 6.07 40.96 25.71
C PRO A 16 7.47 41.04 25.08
N ARG A 17 8.16 39.89 24.99
CA ARG A 17 9.37 39.77 24.17
C ARG A 17 8.99 39.98 22.70
N GLN A 18 9.65 40.93 22.05
CA GLN A 18 9.60 41.10 20.61
C GLN A 18 10.01 39.79 19.91
N PRO A 19 9.34 39.39 18.81
CA PRO A 19 9.73 38.20 18.06
C PRO A 19 11.11 38.43 17.43
N GLN A 20 12.10 37.64 17.86
CA GLN A 20 13.35 37.49 17.13
C GLN A 20 13.02 36.91 15.75
N GLN A 21 13.34 37.66 14.70
CA GLN A 21 13.26 37.18 13.32
C GLN A 21 14.16 35.95 13.17
N ALA A 22 13.59 34.85 12.70
CA ALA A 22 14.36 33.68 12.29
C ALA A 22 15.30 34.06 11.14
N PRO A 23 16.56 33.55 11.11
CA PRO A 23 17.44 33.77 9.98
C PRO A 23 16.80 33.23 8.70
N GLN A 24 16.77 34.05 7.65
CA GLN A 24 16.32 33.63 6.31
C GLN A 24 17.17 32.45 5.82
N PRO A 25 16.58 31.36 5.31
CA PRO A 25 17.34 30.30 4.66
C PRO A 25 18.03 30.87 3.42
N GLN A 26 19.35 30.73 3.35
CA GLN A 26 20.14 31.03 2.15
C GLN A 26 19.58 30.26 0.94
N PRO A 27 19.52 30.87 -0.26
CA PRO A 27 19.08 30.17 -1.46
C PRO A 27 20.02 29.01 -1.77
N GLN A 28 19.46 27.80 -1.85
CA GLN A 28 20.18 26.61 -2.31
C GLN A 28 20.64 26.82 -3.76
N PRO A 29 21.91 26.54 -4.09
CA PRO A 29 22.36 26.57 -5.48
C PRO A 29 21.67 25.46 -6.29
N SER A 30 21.26 25.81 -7.49
CA SER A 30 20.59 24.91 -8.45
C SER A 30 21.41 23.63 -8.70
N PRO A 31 20.78 22.44 -8.79
CA PRO A 31 21.49 21.20 -9.07
C PRO A 31 22.05 21.21 -10.50
N GLN A 32 23.37 21.22 -10.63
CA GLN A 32 24.07 20.95 -11.87
C GLN A 32 23.88 19.47 -12.30
N PRO A 33 23.83 19.16 -13.60
CA PRO A 33 23.67 17.79 -14.09
C PRO A 33 24.87 16.91 -13.67
N ARG A 34 24.59 15.82 -12.94
CA ARG A 34 25.59 14.78 -12.66
C ARG A 34 25.93 14.05 -13.95
N GLN A 35 27.15 14.24 -14.44
CA GLN A 35 27.78 13.33 -15.39
C GLN A 35 27.93 11.95 -14.74
N ALA A 36 27.49 10.91 -15.46
CA ALA A 36 27.56 9.53 -15.02
C ALA A 36 29.03 9.09 -14.90
N ARG A 37 29.44 8.72 -13.68
CA ARG A 37 30.64 7.93 -13.43
C ARG A 37 30.38 6.49 -13.88
N GLN A 38 31.17 6.02 -14.85
CA GLN A 38 31.25 4.59 -15.18
C GLN A 38 32.08 3.87 -14.08
N PRO A 39 31.69 2.65 -13.66
CA PRO A 39 32.54 1.83 -12.80
C PRO A 39 33.63 1.13 -13.62
N GLN A 40 34.86 1.26 -13.14
CA GLN A 40 36.07 0.65 -13.66
C GLN A 40 36.32 -0.65 -12.86
N TYR A 41 36.24 -1.81 -13.52
CA TYR A 41 36.82 -3.07 -13.03
C TYR A 41 37.89 -3.50 -14.04
N GLY A 42 39.12 -3.63 -13.55
CA GLY A 42 40.30 -3.94 -14.35
C GLY A 42 40.48 -5.43 -14.60
N TYR A 43 41.06 -5.73 -15.76
CA TYR A 43 41.80 -6.95 -16.01
C TYR A 43 43.09 -6.55 -16.72
N GLU A 44 44.22 -6.87 -16.10
CA GLU A 44 45.56 -6.71 -16.63
C GLU A 44 45.74 -7.56 -17.90
N THR A 45 46.39 -6.98 -18.91
CA THR A 45 47.23 -7.74 -19.85
C THR A 45 48.41 -6.86 -20.25
N GLN A 46 49.60 -7.38 -19.98
CA GLN A 46 50.88 -6.72 -20.19
C GLN A 46 51.23 -6.59 -21.68
N GLN A 47 51.90 -5.47 -21.99
CA GLN A 47 52.47 -5.08 -23.29
C GLN A 47 53.62 -6.01 -23.74
N PRO A 48 54.14 -5.83 -24.97
CA PRO A 48 55.30 -4.95 -25.10
C PRO A 48 55.18 -3.84 -26.16
N GLN A 49 55.96 -2.79 -25.89
CA GLN A 49 56.11 -1.51 -26.59
C GLN A 49 56.97 -1.57 -27.88
N PRO A 50 57.00 -0.48 -28.68
CA PRO A 50 57.50 -0.41 -30.06
C PRO A 50 58.88 0.23 -30.17
N HIS A 51 59.58 0.10 -31.32
CA HIS A 51 60.50 1.13 -31.82
C HIS A 51 60.66 1.13 -33.35
N HIS A 52 60.54 2.33 -33.93
CA HIS A 52 60.93 2.73 -35.27
C HIS A 52 62.46 2.73 -35.44
N THR A 53 62.97 2.48 -36.65
CA THR A 53 64.00 3.35 -37.24
C THR A 53 64.01 3.31 -38.77
N GLN A 54 64.44 4.44 -39.30
CA GLN A 54 64.37 4.99 -40.66
C GLN A 54 65.60 4.61 -41.53
N GLN A 55 65.50 4.94 -42.83
CA GLN A 55 66.60 5.14 -43.82
C GLN A 55 67.25 3.85 -44.37
N ARG A 56 67.49 3.64 -45.68
CA ARG A 56 68.11 4.48 -46.73
C ARG A 56 67.85 3.89 -48.14
N GLN A 57 67.82 4.72 -49.18
CA GLN A 57 68.24 4.41 -50.57
C GLN A 57 69.73 4.83 -50.71
N PRO A 58 70.57 4.28 -51.65
CA PRO A 58 70.45 4.51 -53.10
C PRO A 58 71.02 3.42 -54.07
N TYR A 59 70.86 3.67 -55.38
CA TYR A 59 71.66 3.39 -56.63
C TYR A 59 72.93 2.49 -56.52
N ALA A 60 73.44 1.70 -57.50
CA ALA A 60 73.38 1.63 -58.97
C ALA A 60 74.00 0.27 -59.44
N GLU A 61 73.74 -0.23 -60.66
CA GLU A 61 74.70 -0.51 -61.79
C GLU A 61 74.54 -1.99 -62.22
N GLN A 62 74.93 -2.51 -63.40
CA GLN A 62 74.82 -2.19 -64.83
C GLN A 62 75.48 -3.38 -65.59
N TYR A 63 75.26 -3.51 -66.92
CA TYR A 63 75.91 -4.36 -67.95
C TYR A 63 75.27 -5.74 -68.22
N ALA A 64 74.63 -6.04 -69.37
CA ALA A 64 75.08 -6.13 -70.79
C ALA A 64 76.05 -7.31 -71.02
N ASP A 65 75.93 -8.26 -71.96
CA ASP A 65 75.45 -8.31 -73.36
C ASP A 65 75.17 -9.78 -73.78
N GLN A 66 74.39 -10.03 -74.86
CA GLN A 66 74.81 -10.72 -76.09
C GLN A 66 73.65 -11.18 -77.03
N TYR A 67 73.60 -10.54 -78.22
CA TYR A 67 73.28 -10.96 -79.61
C TYR A 67 72.34 -12.15 -79.89
N ALA A 68 71.19 -11.96 -80.56
CA ALA A 68 70.93 -11.85 -82.01
C ALA A 68 70.75 -13.22 -82.73
N ASP A 69 69.55 -13.47 -83.30
CA ASP A 69 69.29 -13.44 -84.76
C ASP A 69 68.05 -14.26 -85.18
N HIS A 70 67.44 -13.81 -86.28
CA HIS A 70 66.60 -14.49 -87.26
C HIS A 70 65.10 -14.83 -87.04
N ARG A 71 64.34 -14.32 -88.02
CA ARG A 71 62.95 -14.59 -88.41
C ARG A 71 62.67 -16.09 -88.62
N ALA A 72 61.47 -16.54 -88.26
CA ALA A 72 60.63 -17.40 -89.11
C ALA A 72 59.19 -17.48 -88.56
N ALA A 73 58.25 -17.57 -89.48
CA ALA A 73 56.81 -17.67 -89.29
C ALA A 73 56.35 -18.94 -88.54
N ARG A 74 55.18 -18.84 -87.89
CA ARG A 74 54.11 -19.86 -87.69
C ARG A 74 53.22 -19.39 -86.54
N GLU A 75 51.99 -18.94 -86.82
CA GLU A 75 50.77 -19.76 -86.86
C GLU A 75 50.40 -20.37 -85.49
N ASP A 76 49.19 -19.96 -85.06
CA ASP A 76 48.21 -20.67 -84.23
C ASP A 76 48.50 -20.99 -82.75
N ALA A 77 47.92 -20.16 -81.86
CA ALA A 77 46.85 -20.56 -80.91
C ALA A 77 46.69 -19.51 -79.78
N PRO A 78 45.50 -18.90 -79.56
CA PRO A 78 45.23 -18.27 -78.28
C PRO A 78 44.90 -19.35 -77.24
N ALA A 79 45.79 -19.50 -76.27
CA ALA A 79 45.45 -20.06 -74.96
C ALA A 79 44.38 -19.16 -74.31
N TYR A 80 43.26 -19.76 -73.91
CA TYR A 80 42.20 -19.14 -73.14
C TYR A 80 42.72 -18.82 -71.73
N GLU A 81 43.16 -17.59 -71.51
CA GLU A 81 43.27 -17.04 -70.16
C GLU A 81 41.87 -16.70 -69.64
N GLU A 82 41.43 -17.37 -68.56
CA GLU A 82 40.22 -16.97 -67.83
C GLU A 82 40.44 -15.58 -67.20
N GLU A 83 39.80 -14.55 -67.75
CA GLU A 83 39.74 -13.25 -67.08
C GLU A 83 39.05 -13.35 -65.70
N PRO A 84 39.62 -12.74 -64.64
CA PRO A 84 39.06 -12.82 -63.31
C PRO A 84 37.80 -11.95 -63.22
N ARG A 85 36.67 -12.60 -62.96
CA ARG A 85 35.33 -12.04 -62.70
C ARG A 85 35.30 -11.01 -61.55
N LYS A 86 35.90 -9.82 -61.71
CA LYS A 86 35.97 -8.73 -60.71
C LYS A 86 34.59 -8.19 -60.33
N GLY A 87 33.64 -8.14 -61.27
CA GLY A 87 32.25 -7.74 -61.01
C GLY A 87 31.47 -8.76 -60.16
N ARG A 88 31.74 -10.06 -60.35
CA ARG A 88 31.05 -11.15 -59.62
C ARG A 88 31.49 -11.21 -58.16
N ARG A 89 32.78 -10.92 -57.87
CA ARG A 89 33.30 -10.88 -56.49
C ARG A 89 32.71 -9.73 -55.66
N ARG A 90 32.54 -8.54 -56.26
CA ARG A 90 31.89 -7.38 -55.58
C ARG A 90 30.41 -7.64 -55.32
N LEU A 91 29.72 -8.27 -56.27
CA LEU A 91 28.33 -8.69 -56.10
C LEU A 91 28.17 -9.70 -54.95
N VAL A 92 29.05 -10.71 -54.89
CA VAL A 92 29.05 -11.71 -53.81
C VAL A 92 29.34 -11.09 -52.44
N ILE A 93 30.34 -10.21 -52.34
CA ILE A 93 30.66 -9.51 -51.07
C ILE A 93 29.47 -8.66 -50.61
N THR A 94 28.81 -7.95 -51.53
CA THR A 94 27.65 -7.10 -51.21
C THR A 94 26.47 -7.95 -50.74
N LEU A 95 26.19 -9.08 -51.42
CA LEU A 95 25.14 -10.02 -51.01
C LEU A 95 25.42 -10.62 -49.62
N VAL A 96 26.66 -10.99 -49.33
CA VAL A 96 27.06 -11.51 -48.01
C VAL A 96 26.91 -10.43 -46.95
N ALA A 97 27.33 -9.19 -47.21
CA ALA A 97 27.18 -8.07 -46.28
C ALA A 97 25.69 -7.78 -45.97
N VAL A 98 24.82 -7.82 -46.99
CA VAL A 98 23.37 -7.67 -46.81
C VAL A 98 22.79 -8.84 -46.00
N LEU A 99 23.21 -10.07 -46.27
CA LEU A 99 22.77 -11.25 -45.50
C LEU A 99 23.19 -11.18 -44.03
N VAL A 100 24.41 -10.73 -43.74
CA VAL A 100 24.90 -10.54 -42.36
C VAL A 100 24.11 -9.42 -41.69
N LEU A 101 23.83 -8.32 -42.38
CA LEU A 101 23.02 -7.23 -41.85
C LEU A 101 21.59 -7.68 -41.54
N VAL A 102 20.93 -8.36 -42.48
CA VAL A 102 19.57 -8.91 -42.31
C VAL A 102 19.56 -9.96 -41.19
N GLY A 103 20.54 -10.87 -41.18
CA GLY A 103 20.71 -11.86 -40.12
C GLY A 103 20.93 -11.23 -38.75
N GLY A 104 21.70 -10.15 -38.68
CA GLY A 104 21.91 -9.35 -37.47
C GLY A 104 20.64 -8.64 -37.00
N VAL A 105 19.85 -8.08 -37.91
CA VAL A 105 18.55 -7.46 -37.58
C VAL A 105 17.55 -8.51 -37.08
N VAL A 106 17.45 -9.66 -37.75
CA VAL A 106 16.59 -10.78 -37.36
C VAL A 106 17.00 -11.33 -35.99
N ALA A 107 18.29 -11.61 -35.78
CA ALA A 107 18.82 -12.06 -34.50
C ALA A 107 18.58 -11.03 -33.39
N GLY A 108 18.82 -9.75 -33.67
CA GLY A 108 18.53 -8.65 -32.76
C GLY A 108 17.05 -8.58 -32.37
N GLN A 109 16.14 -8.73 -33.32
CA GLN A 109 14.70 -8.75 -33.05
C GLN A 109 14.25 -9.97 -32.24
N LEU A 110 14.88 -11.13 -32.44
CA LEU A 110 14.58 -12.35 -31.69
C LEU A 110 15.15 -12.34 -30.27
N ILE A 111 16.32 -11.75 -30.04
CA ILE A 111 16.98 -11.73 -28.70
C ILE A 111 16.41 -10.62 -27.80
N ARG A 112 15.89 -9.53 -28.36
CA ARG A 112 15.26 -8.45 -27.60
C ARG A 112 14.12 -8.98 -26.71
N PRO A 113 14.05 -8.58 -25.42
CA PRO A 113 12.95 -8.96 -24.52
C PRO A 113 11.59 -8.64 -25.14
N VAL A 114 10.61 -9.52 -24.92
CA VAL A 114 9.20 -9.23 -25.24
C VAL A 114 8.65 -8.26 -24.20
N PRO A 115 7.76 -7.32 -24.57
CA PRO A 115 7.06 -6.48 -23.61
C PRO A 115 6.36 -7.33 -22.54
N GLU A 116 6.30 -6.82 -21.32
CA GLU A 116 5.51 -7.45 -20.27
C GLU A 116 4.03 -7.34 -20.60
N ALA A 117 3.31 -8.46 -20.46
CA ALA A 117 1.88 -8.47 -20.69
C ALA A 117 1.17 -7.62 -19.63
N SER A 118 0.19 -6.82 -20.07
CA SER A 118 -0.58 -5.93 -19.19
C SER A 118 -2.06 -6.20 -19.30
N LEU A 119 -2.84 -5.70 -18.32
CA LEU A 119 -4.29 -5.81 -18.33
C LEU A 119 -4.91 -4.48 -18.74
N ALA A 120 -5.84 -4.52 -19.70
CA ALA A 120 -6.57 -3.34 -20.15
C ALA A 120 -8.08 -3.58 -20.06
N LEU A 121 -8.83 -2.61 -19.51
CA LEU A 121 -10.30 -2.66 -19.50
C LEU A 121 -10.84 -2.55 -20.93
N THR A 122 -11.91 -3.29 -21.21
CA THR A 122 -12.64 -3.24 -22.50
C THR A 122 -14.10 -2.84 -22.33
N LEU A 123 -14.50 -2.43 -21.13
CA LEU A 123 -15.82 -1.85 -20.88
C LEU A 123 -15.97 -0.54 -21.66
N SER A 124 -17.19 -0.23 -22.11
CA SER A 124 -17.51 1.01 -22.82
C SER A 124 -17.32 2.28 -21.98
N SER A 125 -17.22 2.13 -20.66
CA SER A 125 -16.97 3.22 -19.72
C SER A 125 -15.97 2.77 -18.65
N ALA A 126 -15.07 3.67 -18.26
CA ALA A 126 -14.07 3.44 -17.21
C ALA A 126 -14.62 3.66 -15.78
N SER A 127 -15.88 4.04 -15.64
CA SER A 127 -16.53 4.34 -14.36
C SER A 127 -18.05 4.22 -14.45
N HIS A 128 -18.71 4.17 -13.30
CA HIS A 128 -20.17 4.33 -13.18
C HIS A 128 -20.51 5.50 -12.25
N THR A 129 -21.41 6.37 -12.70
CA THR A 129 -21.94 7.47 -11.88
C THR A 129 -23.37 7.17 -11.47
N PHE A 130 -23.62 7.14 -10.17
CA PHE A 130 -24.96 6.96 -9.62
C PHE A 130 -25.75 8.27 -9.73
N ALA A 131 -26.97 8.21 -10.29
CA ALA A 131 -27.85 9.36 -10.37
C ALA A 131 -28.27 9.87 -8.98
N GLY A 132 -28.57 11.17 -8.88
CA GLY A 132 -29.00 11.83 -7.64
C GLY A 132 -27.90 12.63 -6.95
N GLN A 133 -28.13 12.96 -5.67
CA GLN A 133 -27.25 13.80 -4.87
C GLN A 133 -26.63 13.04 -3.70
N ARG A 134 -25.45 13.47 -3.26
CA ARG A 134 -24.75 12.87 -2.12
C ARG A 134 -25.69 12.78 -0.90
N PRO A 135 -25.77 11.64 -0.21
CA PRO A 135 -26.65 11.46 0.95
C PRO A 135 -26.29 12.43 2.07
N ALA A 136 -27.32 13.03 2.68
CA ALA A 136 -27.19 13.78 3.91
C ALA A 136 -27.16 12.82 5.10
N LEU A 137 -26.04 12.75 5.80
CA LEU A 137 -25.90 11.93 7.00
C LEU A 137 -26.31 12.70 8.26
N PRO A 138 -26.85 12.02 9.29
CA PRO A 138 -27.24 12.63 10.56
C PRO A 138 -26.02 12.90 11.43
N TRP A 139 -25.23 13.91 11.05
CA TRP A 139 -24.00 14.29 11.76
C TRP A 139 -24.28 14.75 13.19
N PRO A 140 -23.42 14.38 14.17
CA PRO A 140 -23.52 14.92 15.52
C PRO A 140 -23.27 16.43 15.50
N LYS A 141 -24.00 17.15 16.35
CA LYS A 141 -23.90 18.61 16.49
C LYS A 141 -22.64 19.04 17.27
N ALA A 142 -22.08 18.15 18.08
CA ALA A 142 -20.89 18.39 18.90
C ALA A 142 -19.78 17.41 18.54
N GLY A 143 -18.55 17.73 18.93
CA GLY A 143 -17.38 16.92 18.65
C GLY A 143 -17.08 16.83 17.15
N GLN A 144 -16.54 15.69 16.73
CA GLN A 144 -16.20 15.43 15.33
C GLN A 144 -16.60 14.02 14.92
N ALA A 145 -16.94 13.85 13.65
CA ALA A 145 -17.25 12.53 13.09
C ALA A 145 -16.72 12.37 11.67
N THR A 146 -16.49 11.13 11.25
CA THR A 146 -16.13 10.78 9.87
C THR A 146 -16.73 9.41 9.54
N VAL A 147 -17.27 9.27 8.32
CA VAL A 147 -17.73 8.00 7.76
C VAL A 147 -17.03 7.75 6.43
N TYR A 148 -16.53 6.53 6.26
CA TYR A 148 -15.78 6.07 5.11
C TYR A 148 -16.29 4.69 4.69
N VAL A 149 -16.33 4.43 3.39
CA VAL A 149 -16.68 3.12 2.85
C VAL A 149 -15.48 2.56 2.09
N ASP A 150 -15.05 1.36 2.46
CA ASP A 150 -13.88 0.74 1.84
C ASP A 150 -14.10 0.52 0.35
N GLY A 151 -13.10 0.89 -0.44
CA GLY A 151 -13.20 0.95 -1.90
C GLY A 151 -13.93 2.16 -2.49
N LEU A 152 -14.69 2.95 -1.72
CA LEU A 152 -15.45 4.11 -2.24
C LEU A 152 -14.94 5.46 -1.74
N GLY A 153 -14.30 5.51 -0.57
CA GLY A 153 -13.78 6.75 0.01
C GLY A 153 -14.64 7.31 1.14
N ALA A 154 -14.38 8.56 1.51
CA ALA A 154 -15.12 9.25 2.56
C ALA A 154 -16.53 9.60 2.08
N MET A 155 -17.55 9.20 2.85
CA MET A 155 -18.93 9.62 2.64
C MET A 155 -19.15 11.04 3.20
N GLY A 156 -18.38 11.40 4.24
CA GLY A 156 -18.28 12.76 4.75
C GLY A 156 -17.69 12.82 6.16
N SER A 157 -17.63 14.04 6.70
CA SER A 157 -17.17 14.34 8.05
C SER A 157 -17.96 15.52 8.63
N SER A 158 -17.96 15.66 9.96
CA SER A 158 -18.51 16.81 10.67
C SER A 158 -17.59 17.26 11.81
N GLY A 159 -17.77 18.51 12.25
CA GLY A 159 -16.92 19.12 13.28
C GLY A 159 -15.56 19.57 12.76
N ALA A 160 -14.86 20.38 13.55
CA ALA A 160 -13.50 20.78 13.23
C ALA A 160 -12.54 19.58 13.43
N PRO A 161 -11.60 19.32 12.50
CA PRO A 161 -10.63 18.22 12.60
C PRO A 161 -9.50 18.55 13.60
N THR A 162 -9.87 18.97 14.80
CA THR A 162 -8.92 19.33 15.88
C THR A 162 -8.53 18.07 16.64
N PRO A 163 -7.24 17.85 16.94
CA PRO A 163 -6.83 16.75 17.81
C PRO A 163 -7.52 16.83 19.18
N THR A 164 -8.17 15.74 19.58
CA THR A 164 -8.84 15.62 20.89
C THR A 164 -8.37 14.34 21.58
N PRO A 165 -8.38 14.29 22.93
CA PRO A 165 -7.95 13.10 23.66
C PRO A 165 -8.71 11.86 23.20
N THR A 166 -8.01 10.76 22.94
CA THR A 166 -8.64 9.57 22.33
C THR A 166 -9.36 8.69 23.34
N ALA A 167 -9.00 8.80 24.62
CA ALA A 167 -9.31 7.76 25.60
C ALA A 167 -8.94 6.36 25.04
N SER A 168 -9.67 5.33 25.45
CA SER A 168 -9.42 3.94 25.06
C SER A 168 -9.53 3.61 23.56
N VAL A 169 -9.93 4.54 22.69
CA VAL A 169 -9.81 4.32 21.24
C VAL A 169 -8.34 4.17 20.81
N ALA A 170 -7.37 4.73 21.57
CA ALA A 170 -5.94 4.52 21.32
C ALA A 170 -5.52 3.05 21.27
N LYS A 171 -6.25 2.16 21.98
CA LYS A 171 -5.95 0.73 22.03
C LYS A 171 -6.10 0.03 20.67
N VAL A 172 -6.78 0.66 19.71
CA VAL A 172 -6.75 0.20 18.31
C VAL A 172 -5.34 0.29 17.75
N MET A 173 -4.58 1.34 18.06
CA MET A 173 -3.18 1.49 17.64
C MET A 173 -2.29 0.48 18.35
N THR A 174 -2.50 0.28 19.65
CA THR A 174 -1.78 -0.74 20.43
C THR A 174 -1.96 -2.12 19.80
N ALA A 175 -3.20 -2.52 19.51
CA ALA A 175 -3.46 -3.78 18.84
C ALA A 175 -2.86 -3.83 17.42
N TYR A 176 -2.93 -2.73 16.66
CA TYR A 176 -2.38 -2.64 15.31
C TYR A 176 -0.85 -2.82 15.29
N VAL A 177 -0.12 -2.14 16.17
CA VAL A 177 1.34 -2.29 16.28
C VAL A 177 1.72 -3.70 16.72
N ILE A 178 1.10 -4.23 17.78
CA ILE A 178 1.36 -5.60 18.25
C ILE A 178 1.15 -6.62 17.13
N LEU A 179 0.06 -6.52 16.37
CA LEU A 179 -0.25 -7.47 15.30
C LEU A 179 0.59 -7.27 14.03
N ARG A 180 1.20 -6.10 13.83
CA ARG A 180 2.17 -5.88 12.76
C ARG A 180 3.53 -6.49 13.13
N ASP A 181 3.97 -6.25 14.36
CA ASP A 181 5.28 -6.69 14.83
C ASP A 181 5.26 -8.18 15.19
N ARG A 182 4.10 -8.70 15.63
CA ARG A 182 3.84 -10.12 15.94
C ARG A 182 2.52 -10.58 15.30
N PRO A 183 2.52 -10.93 14.00
CA PRO A 183 1.32 -11.38 13.30
C PRO A 183 0.68 -12.60 13.96
N LEU A 184 -0.65 -12.58 14.03
CA LEU A 184 -1.45 -13.67 14.58
C LEU A 184 -2.52 -14.06 13.58
N ARG A 185 -2.54 -15.33 13.14
CA ARG A 185 -3.55 -15.78 12.18
C ARG A 185 -4.90 -16.01 12.88
N SER A 186 -5.94 -16.15 12.06
CA SER A 186 -7.28 -16.50 12.51
C SER A 186 -7.24 -17.77 13.38
N GLY A 187 -7.88 -17.71 14.54
CA GLY A 187 -7.96 -18.84 15.48
C GLY A 187 -6.68 -19.19 16.25
N GLU A 188 -5.53 -18.59 15.95
CA GLU A 188 -4.28 -18.84 16.69
C GLU A 188 -4.30 -18.15 18.06
N SER A 189 -3.76 -18.85 19.08
CA SER A 189 -3.54 -18.31 20.42
C SER A 189 -2.33 -17.37 20.50
N GLY A 190 -1.30 -17.64 19.70
CA GLY A 190 -0.03 -16.91 19.72
C GLY A 190 0.87 -17.25 20.92
N PRO A 191 2.07 -16.65 20.98
CA PRO A 191 3.01 -16.83 22.08
C PRO A 191 2.41 -16.41 23.42
N THR A 192 2.92 -17.00 24.50
CA THR A 192 2.60 -16.61 25.87
C THR A 192 3.60 -15.60 26.42
N PHE A 193 3.15 -14.76 27.35
CA PHE A 193 4.01 -13.89 28.13
C PHE A 193 3.50 -13.79 29.57
N THR A 194 4.43 -13.51 30.49
CA THR A 194 4.15 -13.38 31.92
C THR A 194 4.02 -11.91 32.28
N VAL A 195 3.04 -11.59 33.12
CA VAL A 195 2.86 -10.26 33.69
C VAL A 195 4.11 -9.81 34.43
N THR A 196 4.56 -8.58 34.15
CA THR A 196 5.75 -8.03 34.78
C THR A 196 5.53 -7.65 36.25
N PRO A 197 6.56 -7.77 37.13
CA PRO A 197 6.48 -7.24 38.49
C PRO A 197 6.14 -5.75 38.53
N GLN A 198 6.61 -4.99 37.53
CA GLN A 198 6.28 -3.57 37.37
C GLN A 198 4.78 -3.35 37.13
N GLY A 199 4.14 -4.15 36.27
CA GLY A 199 2.70 -4.06 36.01
C GLY A 199 1.87 -4.25 37.27
N VAL A 200 2.24 -5.25 38.09
CA VAL A 200 1.57 -5.50 39.38
C VAL A 200 1.76 -4.32 40.34
N ALA A 201 2.98 -3.78 40.44
CA ALA A 201 3.29 -2.65 41.33
C ALA A 201 2.52 -1.36 40.96
N GLU A 202 2.16 -1.16 39.69
CA GLU A 202 1.41 0.01 39.22
C GLU A 202 -0.11 -0.08 39.49
N MET A 203 -0.63 -1.27 39.76
CA MET A 203 -2.08 -1.53 39.88
C MET A 203 -2.80 -0.66 40.94
N PRO A 204 -2.26 -0.44 42.16
CA PRO A 204 -2.91 0.43 43.14
C PRO A 204 -3.12 1.86 42.62
N GLY A 205 -2.12 2.41 41.91
CA GLY A 205 -2.19 3.74 41.32
C GLY A 205 -3.23 3.84 40.21
N ARG A 206 -3.27 2.83 39.32
CA ARG A 206 -4.29 2.75 38.24
C ARG A 206 -5.70 2.64 38.80
N ARG A 207 -5.89 1.85 39.86
CA ARG A 207 -7.20 1.72 40.53
C ARG A 207 -7.64 3.04 41.16
N LYS A 208 -6.73 3.75 41.84
CA LYS A 208 -7.02 5.08 42.42
C LYS A 208 -7.44 6.11 41.35
N ARG A 209 -6.93 5.96 40.13
CA ARG A 209 -7.26 6.80 38.97
C ARG A 209 -8.56 6.41 38.25
N GLY A 210 -9.24 5.34 38.68
CA GLY A 210 -10.48 4.87 38.05
C GLY A 210 -10.27 4.31 36.63
N GLU A 211 -9.06 3.81 36.34
CA GLU A 211 -8.78 3.20 35.04
C GLU A 211 -9.62 1.92 34.81
N SER A 212 -9.90 1.61 33.54
CA SER A 212 -10.49 0.31 33.18
C SER A 212 -9.40 -0.76 33.24
N LEU A 213 -9.56 -1.75 34.10
CA LEU A 213 -8.53 -2.75 34.40
C LEU A 213 -9.05 -4.17 34.22
N LEU A 214 -8.19 -5.07 33.74
CA LEU A 214 -8.43 -6.50 33.85
C LEU A 214 -8.29 -6.93 35.32
N GLY A 215 -7.25 -6.45 36.01
CA GLY A 215 -6.89 -6.90 37.34
C GLY A 215 -5.72 -7.86 37.32
N ILE A 216 -4.64 -7.52 36.59
CA ILE A 216 -3.46 -8.39 36.49
C ILE A 216 -2.83 -8.66 37.85
N HIS A 217 -2.23 -9.84 38.00
CA HIS A 217 -1.55 -10.27 39.22
C HIS A 217 -0.21 -10.97 38.92
N ALA A 218 0.62 -11.14 39.95
CA ALA A 218 1.96 -11.68 39.81
C ALA A 218 1.92 -13.10 39.22
N ASN A 219 2.86 -13.38 38.30
CA ASN A 219 3.02 -14.65 37.59
C ASN A 219 1.84 -15.06 36.68
N GLN A 220 0.83 -14.20 36.52
CA GLN A 220 -0.23 -14.44 35.54
C GLN A 220 0.36 -14.52 34.13
N GLN A 221 -0.10 -15.49 33.34
CA GLN A 221 0.33 -15.69 31.96
C GLN A 221 -0.81 -15.41 30.98
N PHE A 222 -0.50 -14.67 29.92
CA PHE A 222 -1.41 -14.43 28.82
C PHE A 222 -0.89 -15.08 27.54
N THR A 223 -1.77 -15.70 26.78
CA THR A 223 -1.54 -15.84 25.34
C THR A 223 -1.72 -14.47 24.69
N GLN A 224 -0.99 -14.21 23.59
CA GLN A 224 -1.15 -12.99 22.79
C GLN A 224 -2.63 -12.72 22.45
N ARG A 225 -3.37 -13.77 22.06
CA ARG A 225 -4.81 -13.71 21.80
C ARG A 225 -5.60 -13.21 23.00
N LYS A 226 -5.38 -13.77 24.19
CA LYS A 226 -6.14 -13.38 25.40
C LYS A 226 -5.81 -11.98 25.87
N ALA A 227 -4.57 -11.53 25.69
CA ALA A 227 -4.19 -10.14 25.94
C ALA A 227 -4.87 -9.17 24.95
N LEU A 228 -4.91 -9.50 23.65
CA LEU A 228 -5.63 -8.72 22.63
C LEU A 228 -7.14 -8.64 22.92
N GLU A 229 -7.75 -9.75 23.33
CA GLU A 229 -9.17 -9.77 23.71
C GLU A 229 -9.42 -8.90 24.96
N ALA A 230 -8.60 -9.01 26.00
CA ALA A 230 -8.73 -8.16 27.18
C ALA A 230 -8.55 -6.66 26.85
N LEU A 231 -7.57 -6.34 26.00
CA LEU A 231 -7.30 -4.99 25.51
C LEU A 231 -8.52 -4.39 24.78
N LEU A 232 -9.13 -5.15 23.87
CA LEU A 232 -10.14 -4.62 22.95
C LEU A 232 -11.58 -4.73 23.49
N VAL A 233 -11.90 -5.81 24.20
CA VAL A 233 -13.27 -6.11 24.64
C VAL A 233 -13.63 -5.36 25.91
N ILE A 234 -12.81 -5.51 26.96
CA ILE A 234 -13.04 -4.86 28.26
C ILE A 234 -12.19 -3.62 28.46
N SER A 235 -11.39 -3.23 27.47
CA SER A 235 -10.62 -1.99 27.48
C SER A 235 -9.52 -1.92 28.55
N ALA A 236 -8.92 -3.05 28.92
CA ALA A 236 -7.95 -3.17 30.00
C ALA A 236 -6.68 -2.32 29.78
N ASN A 237 -6.46 -1.30 30.61
CA ASN A 237 -5.29 -0.42 30.57
C ASN A 237 -4.02 -1.16 31.01
N ASP A 238 -4.10 -1.90 32.11
CA ASP A 238 -3.02 -2.75 32.62
C ASP A 238 -2.47 -3.68 31.54
N VAL A 239 -3.35 -4.35 30.79
CA VAL A 239 -2.96 -5.21 29.67
C VAL A 239 -2.33 -4.43 28.50
N ALA A 240 -2.74 -3.17 28.26
CA ALA A 240 -2.14 -2.33 27.22
C ALA A 240 -0.65 -2.05 27.49
N HIS A 241 -0.31 -1.77 28.75
CA HIS A 241 1.08 -1.55 29.16
C HIS A 241 1.88 -2.86 29.18
N GLU A 242 1.28 -3.97 29.63
CA GLU A 242 1.94 -5.28 29.57
C GLU A 242 2.24 -5.71 28.13
N LEU A 243 1.32 -5.51 27.19
CA LEU A 243 1.56 -5.76 25.76
C LEU A 243 2.69 -4.88 25.22
N ALA A 244 2.72 -3.59 25.58
CA ALA A 244 3.76 -2.65 25.15
C ALA A 244 5.16 -3.08 25.59
N ARG A 245 5.30 -3.48 26.86
CA ARG A 245 6.57 -3.95 27.45
C ARG A 245 6.96 -5.32 26.94
N TRP A 246 6.01 -6.22 26.75
CA TRP A 246 6.28 -7.51 26.15
C TRP A 246 6.83 -7.37 24.72
N ASP A 247 6.31 -6.41 23.96
CA ASP A 247 6.72 -6.23 22.56
C ASP A 247 8.07 -5.51 22.40
N THR A 248 8.29 -4.43 23.17
CA THR A 248 9.45 -3.52 22.96
C THR A 248 10.33 -3.32 24.19
N GLY A 249 10.01 -3.98 25.32
CA GLY A 249 10.73 -3.85 26.58
C GLY A 249 10.33 -2.65 27.45
N SER A 250 9.69 -1.61 26.89
CA SER A 250 9.24 -0.43 27.66
C SER A 250 8.06 0.29 27.01
N ASP A 251 7.27 0.99 27.82
CA ASP A 251 6.16 1.82 27.31
C ASP A 251 6.67 2.93 26.37
N GLN A 252 7.82 3.54 26.68
CA GLN A 252 8.42 4.61 25.87
C GLN A 252 8.79 4.13 24.46
N ALA A 253 9.47 2.98 24.35
CA ALA A 253 9.82 2.40 23.06
C ALA A 253 8.57 2.01 22.26
N PHE A 254 7.54 1.51 22.93
CA PHE A 254 6.28 1.18 22.28
C PHE A 254 5.54 2.41 21.77
N VAL A 255 5.48 3.50 22.55
CA VAL A 255 4.87 4.77 22.13
C VAL A 255 5.58 5.36 20.90
N GLN A 256 6.89 5.18 20.77
CA GLN A 256 7.61 5.52 19.53
C GLN A 256 7.07 4.69 18.36
N ARG A 257 6.90 3.36 18.51
CA ARG A 257 6.30 2.50 17.46
C ARG A 257 4.88 2.92 17.09
N MET A 258 4.07 3.35 18.06
CA MET A 258 2.71 3.85 17.83
C MET A 258 2.72 5.13 16.98
N ASN A 259 3.62 6.07 17.28
CA ASN A 259 3.76 7.31 16.50
C ASN A 259 4.37 7.05 15.11
N ASP A 260 5.28 6.09 14.97
CA ASP A 260 5.82 5.66 13.67
C ASP A 260 4.71 5.04 12.80
N ALA A 261 3.87 4.20 13.40
CA ALA A 261 2.71 3.63 12.74
C ALA A 261 1.72 4.73 12.32
N ALA A 262 1.42 5.70 13.19
CA ALA A 262 0.58 6.85 12.86
C ALA A 262 1.10 7.62 11.63
N ARG A 263 2.40 7.92 11.59
CA ARG A 263 3.05 8.57 10.43
C ARG A 263 2.93 7.73 9.16
N SER A 264 3.18 6.41 9.24
CA SER A 264 3.07 5.49 8.10
C SER A 264 1.66 5.39 7.52
N LEU A 265 0.64 5.59 8.38
CA LEU A 265 -0.78 5.60 7.99
C LEU A 265 -1.27 6.99 7.54
N GLY A 266 -0.40 8.01 7.55
CA GLY A 266 -0.74 9.39 7.23
C GLY A 266 -1.65 10.05 8.27
N MET A 267 -1.56 9.63 9.54
CA MET A 267 -2.33 10.19 10.66
C MET A 267 -1.65 11.45 11.21
N THR A 268 -1.64 12.53 10.43
CA THR A 268 -0.85 13.75 10.69
C THR A 268 -1.35 14.57 11.89
N ASN A 269 -2.56 14.31 12.39
CA ASN A 269 -3.18 15.02 13.52
C ASN A 269 -3.30 14.10 14.75
N THR A 270 -2.37 13.15 14.88
CA THR A 270 -2.36 12.14 15.94
C THR A 270 -1.02 12.14 16.66
N THR A 271 -1.07 12.05 17.99
CA THR A 271 0.10 11.86 18.84
C THR A 271 -0.26 10.92 19.96
N TYR A 272 0.53 9.86 20.13
CA TYR A 272 0.41 8.93 21.25
C TYR A 272 1.44 9.28 22.32
N THR A 273 1.02 9.31 23.58
CA THR A 273 1.90 9.48 24.75
C THR A 273 1.83 8.29 25.71
N ASP A 274 0.83 7.42 25.56
CA ASP A 274 0.71 6.18 26.31
C ASP A 274 0.05 5.04 25.49
N PRO A 275 0.28 3.75 25.85
CA PRO A 275 -0.31 2.61 25.15
C PRO A 275 -1.84 2.45 25.35
N SER A 276 -2.43 3.14 26.33
CA SER A 276 -3.83 2.93 26.69
C SER A 276 -4.76 4.04 26.21
N GLY A 277 -4.22 5.23 25.94
CA GLY A 277 -4.95 6.47 25.70
C GLY A 277 -5.55 7.10 26.96
N TYR A 278 -5.10 6.69 28.15
CA TYR A 278 -5.53 7.30 29.41
C TYR A 278 -4.94 8.71 29.57
N ASP A 279 -3.72 8.92 29.09
CA ASP A 279 -3.12 10.24 29.08
C ASP A 279 -3.89 11.15 28.11
N SER A 280 -4.29 12.33 28.61
CA SER A 280 -4.97 13.32 27.78
C SER A 280 -4.11 13.93 26.67
N ALA A 281 -2.79 13.76 26.74
CA ALA A 281 -1.89 14.13 25.65
C ALA A 281 -1.90 13.11 24.50
N THR A 282 -2.46 11.90 24.70
CA THR A 282 -2.77 10.98 23.60
C THR A 282 -3.99 11.51 22.84
N VAL A 283 -3.75 12.16 21.69
CA VAL A 283 -4.76 12.89 20.91
C VAL A 283 -4.84 12.40 19.47
N SER A 284 -6.02 12.53 18.85
CA SER A 284 -6.25 12.20 17.44
C SER A 284 -7.48 12.90 16.88
N THR A 285 -7.79 12.66 15.61
CA THR A 285 -9.00 13.14 14.92
C THR A 285 -9.85 11.97 14.43
N ALA A 286 -11.14 12.21 14.17
CA ALA A 286 -12.04 11.18 13.64
C ALA A 286 -11.53 10.63 12.30
N ALA A 287 -11.02 11.49 11.42
CA ALA A 287 -10.47 11.09 10.13
C ALA A 287 -9.24 10.18 10.28
N ASP A 288 -8.32 10.49 11.19
CA ASP A 288 -7.15 9.65 11.45
C ASP A 288 -7.53 8.31 12.09
N GLN A 289 -8.49 8.30 13.02
CA GLN A 289 -8.99 7.08 13.62
C GLN A 289 -9.66 6.14 12.59
N VAL A 290 -10.32 6.69 11.57
CA VAL A 290 -10.85 5.90 10.45
C VAL A 290 -9.72 5.27 9.61
N LYS A 291 -8.61 6.00 9.36
CA LYS A 291 -7.43 5.43 8.67
C LYS A 291 -6.84 4.25 9.45
N LEU A 292 -6.69 4.42 10.76
CA LEU A 292 -6.21 3.37 11.66
C LEU A 292 -7.14 2.17 11.66
N LEU A 293 -8.45 2.39 11.85
CA LEU A 293 -9.42 1.29 11.88
C LEU A 293 -9.46 0.53 10.55
N ARG A 294 -9.33 1.24 9.40
CA ARG A 294 -9.22 0.61 8.08
C ARG A 294 -8.01 -0.33 7.99
N ALA A 295 -6.88 0.07 8.54
CA ALA A 295 -5.68 -0.77 8.55
C ALA A 295 -5.84 -1.96 9.52
N ALA A 296 -6.35 -1.71 10.72
CA ALA A 296 -6.54 -2.72 11.75
C ALA A 296 -7.56 -3.81 11.34
N MET A 297 -8.68 -3.44 10.69
CA MET A 297 -9.70 -4.38 10.22
C MET A 297 -9.20 -5.34 9.12
N LYS A 298 -8.03 -5.10 8.53
CA LYS A 298 -7.37 -6.04 7.60
C LYS A 298 -6.61 -7.15 8.33
N LEU A 299 -6.37 -7.00 9.63
CA LEU A 299 -5.69 -7.98 10.46
C LEU A 299 -6.73 -8.94 11.05
N PRO A 300 -6.72 -10.25 10.69
CA PRO A 300 -7.76 -11.19 11.11
C PRO A 300 -7.96 -11.25 12.63
N ALA A 301 -6.86 -11.30 13.39
CA ALA A 301 -6.94 -11.33 14.84
C ALA A 301 -7.59 -10.08 15.45
N PHE A 302 -7.33 -8.90 14.90
CA PHE A 302 -8.00 -7.66 15.34
C PHE A 302 -9.50 -7.74 15.07
N ALA A 303 -9.88 -8.08 13.82
CA ALA A 303 -11.27 -8.15 13.39
C ALA A 303 -12.09 -9.16 14.23
N GLU A 304 -11.49 -10.31 14.55
CA GLU A 304 -12.09 -11.31 15.45
C GLU A 304 -12.25 -10.77 16.87
N SER A 305 -11.22 -10.15 17.44
CA SER A 305 -11.26 -9.67 18.83
C SER A 305 -12.28 -8.55 19.04
N VAL A 306 -12.42 -7.61 18.10
CA VAL A 306 -13.43 -6.53 18.22
C VAL A 306 -14.86 -7.00 17.97
N ALA A 307 -15.06 -8.20 17.43
CA ALA A 307 -16.37 -8.80 17.20
C ALA A 307 -16.91 -9.55 18.42
N LEU A 308 -16.09 -9.77 19.46
CA LEU A 308 -16.50 -10.46 20.68
C LEU A 308 -17.44 -9.60 21.53
N ARG A 309 -18.53 -10.21 22.00
CA ARG A 309 -19.50 -9.58 22.91
C ARG A 309 -19.06 -9.59 24.37
N SER A 310 -18.14 -10.49 24.72
CA SER A 310 -17.60 -10.59 26.07
C SER A 310 -16.19 -11.17 26.04
N TYR A 311 -15.41 -10.79 27.05
CA TYR A 311 -14.12 -11.37 27.36
C TYR A 311 -14.33 -12.50 28.36
N VAL A 312 -13.76 -13.66 28.06
CA VAL A 312 -13.73 -14.82 28.96
C VAL A 312 -12.30 -15.05 29.43
N PRO A 313 -12.01 -14.91 30.74
CA PRO A 313 -10.68 -15.15 31.29
C PRO A 313 -10.22 -16.59 31.03
N ALA A 314 -8.92 -16.76 30.75
CA ALA A 314 -8.35 -18.08 30.50
C ALA A 314 -8.28 -18.95 31.78
N GLU A 315 -8.11 -18.30 32.93
CA GLU A 315 -7.97 -18.95 34.25
C GLU A 315 -9.33 -19.27 34.90
N GLY A 316 -10.44 -19.04 34.20
CA GLY A 316 -11.79 -19.16 34.72
C GLY A 316 -12.32 -17.86 35.36
N GLY A 317 -13.61 -17.85 35.69
CA GLY A 317 -14.33 -16.69 36.21
C GLY A 317 -15.41 -16.15 35.27
N PRO A 318 -16.19 -15.14 35.71
CA PRO A 318 -17.31 -14.64 34.94
C PRO A 318 -16.86 -13.91 33.68
N ALA A 319 -17.63 -14.11 32.60
CA ALA A 319 -17.45 -13.34 31.38
C ALA A 319 -17.72 -11.84 31.65
N ARG A 320 -16.96 -10.98 30.99
CA ARG A 320 -17.08 -9.52 31.12
C ARG A 320 -17.53 -8.92 29.79
N ASN A 321 -18.64 -8.19 29.81
CA ASN A 321 -19.26 -7.67 28.60
C ASN A 321 -18.41 -6.61 27.90
N ALA A 322 -18.49 -6.60 26.57
CA ALA A 322 -17.89 -5.58 25.73
C ALA A 322 -18.60 -4.22 25.93
N GLY A 323 -17.84 -3.13 25.81
CA GLY A 323 -18.41 -1.78 25.84
C GLY A 323 -19.18 -1.37 24.56
N ASN A 324 -19.02 -2.11 23.46
CA ASN A 324 -19.68 -1.81 22.19
C ASN A 324 -21.08 -2.46 22.14
N VAL A 325 -22.09 -1.74 22.60
CA VAL A 325 -23.48 -2.23 22.60
C VAL A 325 -24.11 -2.28 21.20
N LEU A 326 -23.48 -1.69 20.18
CA LEU A 326 -23.97 -1.76 18.80
C LEU A 326 -23.58 -3.05 18.07
N LEU A 327 -22.74 -3.93 18.66
CA LEU A 327 -22.36 -5.19 18.01
C LEU A 327 -23.58 -6.02 17.57
N GLY A 328 -23.65 -6.33 16.28
CA GLY A 328 -24.75 -7.05 15.64
C GLY A 328 -25.97 -6.18 15.29
N GLN A 329 -25.97 -4.90 15.64
CA GLN A 329 -27.01 -3.94 15.25
C GLN A 329 -26.55 -3.14 14.05
N SER A 330 -27.45 -2.87 13.09
CA SER A 330 -27.10 -2.11 11.88
C SER A 330 -25.80 -2.64 11.25
N GLY A 331 -25.63 -3.96 11.22
CA GLY A 331 -24.46 -4.70 10.73
C GLY A 331 -23.11 -4.26 11.29
N VAL A 332 -23.06 -3.62 12.46
CA VAL A 332 -21.81 -3.35 13.18
C VAL A 332 -21.17 -4.67 13.55
N VAL A 333 -19.93 -4.87 13.10
CA VAL A 333 -19.13 -6.08 13.30
C VAL A 333 -17.96 -5.86 14.25
N GLY A 334 -17.67 -4.62 14.62
CA GLY A 334 -16.53 -4.30 15.45
C GLY A 334 -16.43 -2.82 15.77
N GLY A 335 -15.48 -2.48 16.64
CA GLY A 335 -15.21 -1.10 17.04
C GLY A 335 -14.50 -1.01 18.37
N LYS A 336 -14.28 0.21 18.85
CA LYS A 336 -13.73 0.49 20.17
C LYS A 336 -14.33 1.76 20.75
N THR A 337 -14.80 1.66 21.99
CA THR A 337 -15.27 2.81 22.78
C THR A 337 -14.14 3.44 23.59
N GLY A 338 -14.27 4.71 23.94
CA GLY A 338 -13.38 5.41 24.84
C GLY A 338 -14.10 6.51 25.59
N TYR A 339 -13.71 6.71 26.86
CA TYR A 339 -14.17 7.80 27.68
C TYR A 339 -13.11 8.16 28.73
N THR A 340 -12.90 9.46 28.92
CA THR A 340 -12.36 10.10 30.12
C THR A 340 -13.03 11.46 30.25
N ASP A 341 -12.98 12.09 31.42
CA ASP A 341 -13.58 13.42 31.62
C ASP A 341 -13.02 14.47 30.64
N LYS A 342 -11.74 14.33 30.25
CA LYS A 342 -11.08 15.21 29.27
C LYS A 342 -11.37 14.86 27.81
N ALA A 343 -11.65 13.59 27.52
CA ALA A 343 -11.89 13.11 26.16
C ALA A 343 -13.35 13.23 25.72
N GLY A 344 -14.28 13.29 26.68
CA GLY A 344 -15.69 13.02 26.41
C GLY A 344 -15.89 11.59 25.88
N GLY A 345 -17.03 11.34 25.23
CA GLY A 345 -17.33 10.08 24.59
C GLY A 345 -16.65 9.96 23.22
N ASN A 346 -15.95 8.83 23.01
CA ASN A 346 -15.33 8.45 21.75
C ASN A 346 -15.79 7.05 21.32
N PHE A 347 -15.97 6.84 20.02
CA PHE A 347 -16.29 5.54 19.45
C PHE A 347 -15.80 5.44 18.00
N VAL A 348 -15.08 4.37 17.70
CA VAL A 348 -14.79 3.95 16.32
C VAL A 348 -15.57 2.69 16.01
N PHE A 349 -16.12 2.57 14.81
CA PHE A 349 -16.98 1.45 14.43
C PHE A 349 -16.67 0.92 13.05
N ALA A 350 -16.84 -0.38 12.89
CA ALA A 350 -16.82 -1.09 11.63
C ALA A 350 -18.16 -1.80 11.43
N ALA A 351 -18.79 -1.63 10.28
CA ALA A 351 -20.03 -2.29 9.91
C ALA A 351 -19.93 -2.91 8.51
N ARG A 352 -20.61 -4.03 8.30
CA ARG A 352 -20.71 -4.67 6.99
C ARG A 352 -22.13 -4.60 6.44
N ARG A 353 -22.24 -4.45 5.13
CA ARG A 353 -23.50 -4.50 4.37
C ARG A 353 -23.30 -5.33 3.11
N GLN A 354 -24.25 -6.21 2.84
CA GLN A 354 -24.39 -6.86 1.54
C GLN A 354 -25.22 -5.96 0.64
N VAL A 355 -24.64 -5.44 -0.42
CA VAL A 355 -25.31 -4.54 -1.37
C VAL A 355 -25.12 -5.11 -2.78
N GLY A 356 -26.22 -5.56 -3.41
CA GLY A 356 -26.14 -6.21 -4.72
C GLY A 356 -25.23 -7.44 -4.77
N GLY A 357 -25.06 -8.16 -3.65
CA GLY A 357 -24.17 -9.32 -3.54
C GLY A 357 -22.69 -8.98 -3.28
N VAL A 358 -22.37 -7.72 -2.97
CA VAL A 358 -21.02 -7.26 -2.62
C VAL A 358 -20.94 -6.96 -1.12
N ASP A 359 -19.99 -7.61 -0.43
CA ASP A 359 -19.68 -7.29 0.97
C ASP A 359 -18.97 -5.93 1.06
N THR A 360 -19.62 -4.97 1.71
CA THR A 360 -19.17 -3.59 1.78
C THR A 360 -18.87 -3.21 3.22
N LEU A 361 -17.62 -2.83 3.50
CA LEU A 361 -17.15 -2.40 4.81
C LEU A 361 -17.32 -0.89 4.98
N ILE A 362 -18.11 -0.50 5.96
CA ILE A 362 -18.32 0.88 6.41
C ILE A 362 -17.52 1.08 7.68
N LEU A 363 -16.74 2.15 7.73
CA LEU A 363 -15.89 2.52 8.85
C LEU A 363 -16.28 3.93 9.31
N GLY A 364 -16.28 4.16 10.61
CA GLY A 364 -16.49 5.50 11.13
C GLY A 364 -15.86 5.74 12.48
N ALA A 365 -15.75 7.02 12.80
CA ALA A 365 -15.31 7.50 14.10
C ALA A 365 -16.19 8.68 14.52
N VAL A 366 -16.57 8.69 15.79
CA VAL A 366 -17.25 9.78 16.47
C VAL A 366 -16.43 10.09 17.72
N MET A 367 -15.94 11.32 17.82
CA MET A 367 -15.03 11.72 18.91
C MET A 367 -15.50 12.99 19.60
N ASN A 368 -15.02 13.17 20.83
CA ASN A 368 -15.24 14.33 21.69
C ASN A 368 -16.71 14.68 21.88
N GLN A 369 -17.54 13.65 22.12
CA GLN A 369 -18.95 13.89 22.45
C GLN A 369 -19.07 14.35 23.91
N PRO A 370 -19.74 15.48 24.19
CA PRO A 370 -19.95 15.97 25.56
C PRO A 370 -20.93 15.05 26.28
N SER A 371 -20.40 14.06 27.01
CA SER A 371 -21.16 13.00 27.66
C SER A 371 -20.34 12.44 28.81
N PRO A 372 -20.95 12.06 29.94
CA PRO A 372 -20.25 11.48 31.10
C PRO A 372 -19.84 9.99 30.88
N SER A 373 -19.94 9.51 29.64
CA SER A 373 -19.55 8.15 29.27
C SER A 373 -19.36 8.04 27.75
N ALA A 374 -18.82 6.90 27.31
CA ALA A 374 -18.72 6.56 25.88
C ALA A 374 -20.08 6.41 25.19
N MET A 375 -21.19 6.29 25.94
CA MET A 375 -22.53 6.12 25.37
C MET A 375 -22.96 7.31 24.52
N GLY A 376 -22.49 8.53 24.81
CA GLY A 376 -22.76 9.69 23.95
C GLY A 376 -22.25 9.50 22.52
N ALA A 377 -21.06 8.91 22.36
CA ALA A 377 -20.52 8.59 21.03
C ALA A 377 -21.24 7.43 20.36
N ILE A 378 -21.69 6.43 21.13
CA ILE A 378 -22.53 5.34 20.61
C ILE A 378 -23.87 5.88 20.08
N HIS A 379 -24.56 6.70 20.85
CA HIS A 379 -25.84 7.30 20.44
C HIS A 379 -25.70 8.19 19.21
N ALA A 380 -24.60 8.93 19.10
CA ALA A 380 -24.28 9.71 17.90
C ALA A 380 -23.91 8.83 16.69
N ALA A 381 -23.23 7.71 16.90
CA ALA A 381 -22.82 6.80 15.82
C ALA A 381 -23.95 5.92 15.28
N GLN A 382 -24.92 5.54 16.11
CA GLN A 382 -26.02 4.64 15.72
C GLN A 382 -26.83 5.13 14.50
N PRO A 383 -27.34 6.38 14.44
CA PRO A 383 -28.03 6.86 13.26
C PRO A 383 -27.08 7.07 12.07
N LEU A 384 -25.81 7.40 12.31
CA LEU A 384 -24.80 7.54 11.25
C LEU A 384 -24.54 6.21 10.53
N VAL A 385 -24.29 5.11 11.26
CA VAL A 385 -24.03 3.80 10.65
C VAL A 385 -25.26 3.26 9.91
N ALA A 386 -26.47 3.51 10.44
CA ALA A 386 -27.71 3.14 9.78
C ALA A 386 -27.91 3.93 8.48
N ALA A 387 -27.79 5.26 8.52
CA ALA A 387 -27.95 6.12 7.35
C ALA A 387 -26.89 5.83 6.27
N ALA A 388 -25.63 5.65 6.67
CA ALA A 388 -24.56 5.30 5.73
C ALA A 388 -24.80 3.97 5.04
N GLY A 389 -25.27 2.95 5.77
CA GLY A 389 -25.63 1.66 5.20
C GLY A 389 -26.84 1.73 4.26
N ASN A 390 -27.87 2.50 4.62
CA ASN A 390 -29.10 2.66 3.83
C ASN A 390 -28.89 3.50 2.56
N ALA A 391 -27.87 4.38 2.55
CA ALA A 391 -27.54 5.17 1.39
C ALA A 391 -26.80 4.39 0.29
N LEU A 392 -26.31 3.18 0.61
CA LEU A 392 -25.63 2.34 -0.37
C LEU A 392 -26.62 1.69 -1.32
N VAL A 393 -26.34 1.86 -2.61
CA VAL A 393 -27.07 1.27 -3.73
C VAL A 393 -26.10 0.52 -4.65
N SER A 394 -26.62 -0.29 -5.55
CA SER A 394 -25.81 -1.04 -6.52
C SER A 394 -26.36 -0.96 -7.93
N ALA A 395 -25.47 -1.08 -8.91
CA ALA A 395 -25.81 -1.24 -10.32
C ALA A 395 -24.97 -2.36 -10.95
N THR A 396 -25.60 -3.23 -11.73
CA THR A 396 -24.90 -4.24 -12.52
C THR A 396 -24.48 -3.63 -13.85
N VAL A 397 -23.18 -3.53 -14.10
CA VAL A 397 -22.63 -2.90 -15.32
C VAL A 397 -22.25 -3.90 -16.39
N ALA A 398 -22.07 -5.17 -16.02
CA ALA A 398 -21.91 -6.27 -16.96
C ALA A 398 -22.41 -7.59 -16.36
N PRO A 399 -23.15 -8.44 -17.10
CA PRO A 399 -23.53 -9.77 -16.63
C PRO A 399 -22.32 -10.72 -16.54
N SER A 400 -22.50 -11.82 -15.81
CA SER A 400 -21.49 -12.89 -15.73
C SER A 400 -21.13 -13.41 -17.13
N GLY A 401 -19.86 -13.72 -17.35
CA GLY A 401 -19.34 -14.20 -18.64
C GLY A 401 -19.09 -13.10 -19.68
N SER A 402 -19.42 -11.83 -19.39
CA SER A 402 -19.10 -10.71 -20.28
C SER A 402 -17.60 -10.53 -20.39
N ARG A 403 -17.11 -10.19 -21.59
CA ARG A 403 -15.72 -9.75 -21.79
C ARG A 403 -15.61 -8.30 -21.28
N VAL A 404 -14.80 -8.09 -20.25
CA VAL A 404 -14.69 -6.80 -19.54
C VAL A 404 -13.27 -6.25 -19.51
N ALA A 405 -12.30 -7.08 -19.84
CA ALA A 405 -10.91 -6.69 -20.00
C ALA A 405 -10.23 -7.56 -21.08
N LYS A 406 -8.97 -7.27 -21.35
CA LYS A 406 -8.07 -8.08 -22.16
C LYS A 406 -6.69 -8.14 -21.50
N VAL A 407 -5.96 -9.21 -21.79
CA VAL A 407 -4.51 -9.22 -21.71
C VAL A 407 -3.98 -8.58 -22.98
N ASP A 408 -3.06 -7.63 -22.85
CA ASP A 408 -2.33 -7.00 -23.95
C ASP A 408 -0.88 -7.47 -23.89
N ASP A 409 -0.38 -8.11 -24.93
CA ASP A 409 1.00 -8.63 -24.99
C ASP A 409 2.03 -7.58 -25.45
N GLY A 410 1.59 -6.33 -25.67
CA GLY A 410 2.44 -5.23 -26.13
C GLY A 410 2.92 -5.36 -27.58
N LEU A 411 2.44 -6.36 -28.31
CA LEU A 411 2.81 -6.66 -29.71
C LEU A 411 1.59 -6.72 -30.63
N GLY A 412 0.44 -6.19 -30.18
CA GLY A 412 -0.82 -6.20 -30.92
C GLY A 412 -1.61 -7.51 -30.80
N GLY A 413 -1.13 -8.46 -29.99
CA GLY A 413 -1.84 -9.69 -29.62
C GLY A 413 -2.42 -9.62 -28.21
N GLY A 414 -2.97 -10.75 -27.77
CA GLY A 414 -3.58 -10.88 -26.45
C GLY A 414 -4.80 -11.79 -26.43
N ALA A 415 -5.46 -11.83 -25.28
CA ALA A 415 -6.64 -12.66 -25.08
C ALA A 415 -7.70 -11.89 -24.27
N GLY A 416 -8.98 -12.16 -24.53
CA GLY A 416 -10.06 -11.55 -23.80
C GLY A 416 -10.19 -12.11 -22.40
N LEU A 417 -10.69 -11.28 -21.50
CA LEU A 417 -10.96 -11.65 -20.12
C LEU A 417 -12.44 -11.52 -19.81
N ARG A 418 -13.04 -12.63 -19.41
CA ARG A 418 -14.43 -12.71 -18.98
C ARG A 418 -14.55 -12.60 -17.48
N ALA A 419 -15.58 -11.88 -17.04
CA ALA A 419 -15.94 -11.80 -15.63
C ALA A 419 -16.55 -13.13 -15.15
N ALA A 420 -15.98 -13.73 -14.11
CA ALA A 420 -16.49 -14.99 -13.55
C ALA A 420 -17.84 -14.84 -12.81
N LYS A 421 -18.22 -13.60 -12.49
CA LYS A 421 -19.49 -13.20 -11.87
C LYS A 421 -19.98 -11.92 -12.53
N ALA A 422 -21.25 -11.54 -12.28
CA ALA A 422 -21.73 -10.22 -12.67
C ALA A 422 -20.86 -9.12 -12.06
N VAL A 423 -20.56 -8.09 -12.85
CA VAL A 423 -19.84 -6.91 -12.38
C VAL A 423 -20.85 -5.96 -11.77
N THR A 424 -21.01 -6.08 -10.45
CA THR A 424 -21.84 -5.19 -9.64
C THR A 424 -20.98 -4.09 -9.05
N VAL A 425 -21.37 -2.84 -9.26
CA VAL A 425 -20.77 -1.65 -8.66
C VAL A 425 -21.63 -1.23 -7.48
N VAL A 426 -21.02 -0.94 -6.35
CA VAL A 426 -21.69 -0.36 -5.17
C VAL A 426 -21.31 1.12 -5.08
N GLY A 427 -22.24 1.96 -4.67
CA GLY A 427 -22.01 3.38 -4.44
C GLY A 427 -23.16 4.03 -3.70
N TRP A 428 -23.24 5.35 -3.74
CA TRP A 428 -24.38 6.13 -3.26
C TRP A 428 -24.74 7.18 -4.32
N PRO A 429 -25.97 7.72 -4.30
CA PRO A 429 -26.40 8.74 -5.26
C PRO A 429 -25.40 9.90 -5.38
N GLY A 430 -25.08 10.30 -6.61
CA GLY A 430 -24.10 11.34 -6.93
C GLY A 430 -22.63 10.91 -6.86
N LEU A 431 -22.31 9.65 -6.53
CA LEU A 431 -20.94 9.13 -6.55
C LEU A 431 -20.56 8.62 -7.95
N THR A 432 -19.35 8.97 -8.40
CA THR A 432 -18.69 8.32 -9.52
C THR A 432 -17.68 7.30 -9.00
N VAL A 433 -17.83 6.04 -9.41
CA VAL A 433 -16.97 4.94 -9.02
C VAL A 433 -16.14 4.50 -10.24
N PRO A 434 -14.81 4.69 -10.22
CA PRO A 434 -13.95 4.21 -11.29
C PRO A 434 -13.82 2.69 -11.25
N PHE A 435 -13.61 2.11 -12.43
CA PHE A 435 -13.23 0.72 -12.59
C PHE A 435 -11.72 0.63 -12.72
N GLY A 436 -11.16 -0.45 -12.18
CA GLY A 436 -9.76 -0.79 -12.35
C GLY A 436 -9.61 -2.26 -12.67
N VAL A 437 -8.50 -2.63 -13.29
CA VAL A 437 -8.09 -4.02 -13.47
C VAL A 437 -6.69 -4.19 -12.90
N ALA A 438 -6.47 -5.28 -12.18
CA ALA A 438 -5.18 -5.61 -11.59
C ALA A 438 -4.91 -7.11 -11.72
N GLY A 439 -3.64 -7.47 -11.88
CA GLY A 439 -3.18 -8.84 -12.06
C GLY A 439 -1.82 -8.87 -12.74
N ASP A 440 -1.19 -10.03 -12.69
CA ASP A 440 0.09 -10.30 -13.34
C ASP A 440 -0.15 -11.43 -14.37
N PRO A 441 -0.53 -11.07 -15.62
CA PRO A 441 -0.89 -12.06 -16.60
C PRO A 441 0.36 -12.83 -17.06
N PRO A 442 0.35 -14.18 -17.03
CA PRO A 442 1.50 -14.97 -17.47
C PRO A 442 1.69 -14.84 -18.99
N GLY A 443 2.91 -15.05 -19.48
CA GLY A 443 3.19 -15.05 -20.93
C GLY A 443 2.52 -16.19 -21.72
N SER A 444 1.96 -17.19 -21.04
CA SER A 444 1.09 -18.20 -21.63
C SER A 444 0.18 -18.83 -20.58
N ALA A 445 -1.07 -19.11 -20.93
CA ALA A 445 -2.02 -19.80 -20.05
C ALA A 445 -3.18 -20.43 -20.84
N PRO A 446 -3.81 -21.51 -20.32
CA PRO A 446 -4.97 -22.10 -20.96
C PRO A 446 -6.20 -21.18 -20.83
N GLN A 447 -7.19 -21.42 -21.69
CA GLN A 447 -8.53 -20.84 -21.54
C GLN A 447 -9.08 -21.15 -20.13
N GLY A 448 -9.78 -20.18 -19.54
CA GLY A 448 -10.35 -20.29 -18.20
C GLY A 448 -9.38 -19.99 -17.06
N ALA A 449 -8.07 -19.85 -17.33
CA ALA A 449 -7.12 -19.46 -16.30
C ALA A 449 -7.46 -18.06 -15.75
N LYS A 450 -7.45 -17.93 -14.42
CA LYS A 450 -7.70 -16.66 -13.72
C LYS A 450 -6.41 -15.85 -13.69
N VAL A 451 -6.38 -14.75 -14.43
CA VAL A 451 -5.15 -13.95 -14.63
C VAL A 451 -5.30 -12.49 -14.19
N GLY A 452 -6.47 -12.12 -13.68
CA GLY A 452 -6.71 -10.77 -13.19
C GLY A 452 -7.96 -10.65 -12.33
N THR A 453 -8.15 -9.47 -11.77
CA THR A 453 -9.32 -9.06 -10.99
C THR A 453 -9.77 -7.69 -11.45
N LEU A 454 -11.04 -7.58 -11.79
CA LEU A 454 -11.69 -6.29 -11.97
C LEU A 454 -12.13 -5.74 -10.61
N THR A 455 -11.90 -4.45 -10.42
CA THR A 455 -12.26 -3.68 -9.23
C THR A 455 -13.29 -2.64 -9.61
N ALA A 456 -14.37 -2.56 -8.83
CA ALA A 456 -15.39 -1.51 -8.97
C ALA A 456 -15.85 -1.12 -7.56
N GLY A 457 -15.16 -0.15 -6.97
CA GLY A 457 -15.32 0.17 -5.56
C GLY A 457 -14.94 -1.01 -4.65
N PRO A 458 -15.82 -1.48 -3.75
CA PRO A 458 -15.58 -2.65 -2.91
C PRO A 458 -15.64 -3.97 -3.68
N ALA A 459 -16.25 -4.00 -4.87
CA ALA A 459 -16.36 -5.22 -5.65
C ALA A 459 -15.00 -5.69 -6.17
N ARG A 460 -14.78 -7.01 -6.09
CA ARG A 460 -13.62 -7.72 -6.63
C ARG A 460 -14.12 -8.89 -7.46
N VAL A 461 -13.98 -8.79 -8.78
CA VAL A 461 -14.52 -9.77 -9.73
C VAL A 461 -13.36 -10.50 -10.42
N PRO A 462 -13.17 -11.81 -10.16
CA PRO A 462 -12.14 -12.58 -10.85
C PRO A 462 -12.37 -12.61 -12.36
N LEU A 463 -11.28 -12.48 -13.11
CA LEU A 463 -11.27 -12.48 -14.56
C LEU A 463 -10.57 -13.73 -15.09
N ALA A 464 -11.21 -14.41 -16.04
CA ALA A 464 -10.69 -15.62 -16.67
C ALA A 464 -10.48 -15.43 -18.17
N LEU A 465 -9.42 -16.03 -18.70
CA LEU A 465 -9.13 -16.04 -20.13
C LEU A 465 -10.28 -16.69 -20.92
N ASP A 466 -10.71 -16.05 -22.00
CA ASP A 466 -11.73 -16.61 -22.88
C ASP A 466 -11.21 -17.37 -24.09
N ALA A 467 -9.91 -17.26 -24.35
CA ALA A 467 -9.14 -18.06 -25.27
C ALA A 467 -7.76 -18.36 -24.66
N PRO A 468 -7.05 -19.42 -25.11
CA PRO A 468 -5.67 -19.65 -24.67
C PRO A 468 -4.79 -18.44 -24.96
N LEU A 469 -3.97 -18.07 -23.98
CA LEU A 469 -2.92 -17.07 -24.15
C LEU A 469 -1.65 -17.78 -24.59
N GLY A 470 -1.23 -17.53 -25.83
CA GLY A 470 0.00 -18.08 -26.40
C GLY A 470 1.17 -17.10 -26.29
N LYS A 471 2.39 -17.62 -26.44
CA LYS A 471 3.57 -16.76 -26.60
C LYS A 471 3.42 -15.90 -27.86
N PRO A 472 3.96 -14.67 -27.89
CA PRO A 472 3.93 -13.83 -29.08
C PRO A 472 4.53 -14.56 -30.29
N SER A 473 3.86 -14.47 -31.44
CA SER A 473 4.29 -15.14 -32.66
C SER A 473 5.67 -14.64 -33.11
N LEU A 474 6.45 -15.51 -33.79
CA LEU A 474 7.73 -15.10 -34.38
C LEU A 474 7.57 -13.92 -35.35
N LEU A 475 6.46 -13.90 -36.10
CA LEU A 475 6.10 -12.79 -37.00
C LEU A 475 5.92 -11.47 -36.23
N HIS A 476 5.17 -11.46 -35.12
CA HIS A 476 5.01 -10.24 -34.31
C HIS A 476 6.34 -9.79 -33.66
N ARG A 477 7.21 -10.73 -33.28
CA ARG A 477 8.55 -10.40 -32.75
C ARG A 477 9.48 -9.85 -33.81
N LEU A 478 9.35 -10.28 -35.07
CA LEU A 478 10.16 -9.82 -36.19
C LEU A 478 9.66 -8.49 -36.78
N LEU A 479 8.33 -8.29 -36.81
CA LEU A 479 7.69 -7.13 -37.41
C LEU A 479 7.45 -5.96 -36.44
N ARG A 480 7.83 -6.09 -35.16
CA ARG A 480 7.71 -4.98 -34.21
C ARG A 480 8.58 -3.80 -34.65
N LEU A 481 7.92 -2.71 -34.99
CA LEU A 481 8.56 -1.40 -35.18
C LEU A 481 8.75 -0.78 -33.79
N ALA A 482 9.89 -0.13 -33.60
CA ALA A 482 10.36 0.38 -32.31
C ALA A 482 9.38 1.38 -31.67
#